data_AF-C5J5K3-F1
#
_entry.id   AF-C5J5K3-F1
#
_cell.length_a   1.000
_cell.length_b   1.000
_cell.length_c   1.000
_cell.angle_alpha   90.00
_cell.angle_beta   90.00
_cell.angle_gamma   90.00
#
_symmetry.space_group_name_H-M   'P 1'
#
loop_
_entity.id
_entity.type
_entity.pdbx_description
1 polymer ?
#
loop_
_entity_poly.entity_id
_entity_poly.type
_entity_poly.pdbx_seq_one_letter_code
_entity_poly.pdbx_strand_id
1 'polypeptide(L)'
;MKRFYKVFILALLGVAIIWFVTNQIIAQQTYTNKNIKITINSGVKKPGTKIFKSGTTLREILFVFEINPDVDLSSLNLNQNIKIDMIINLKKNTKTN
;
A
#
# COMPACT_ATOMS: atom_id res chain seq x y z
N MET A 1 -46.93 23.60 14.86
CA MET A 1 -45.85 23.62 13.83
C MET A 1 -44.44 23.42 14.41
N LYS A 2 -44.04 24.03 15.55
CA LYS A 2 -42.67 23.92 16.12
C LYS A 2 -42.19 22.50 16.47
N ARG A 3 -43.09 21.55 16.78
CA ARG A 3 -42.72 20.15 17.12
C ARG A 3 -42.30 19.32 15.91
N PHE A 4 -42.90 19.55 14.74
CA PHE A 4 -42.54 18.86 13.49
C PHE A 4 -41.15 19.26 12.99
N TYR A 5 -40.75 20.52 13.20
CA TYR A 5 -39.44 21.02 12.78
C TYR A 5 -38.28 20.34 13.52
N LYS A 6 -38.47 20.05 14.83
CA LYS A 6 -37.46 19.33 15.63
C LYS A 6 -37.29 17.89 15.18
N VAL A 7 -38.37 17.21 14.81
CA VAL A 7 -38.33 15.83 14.28
C VAL A 7 -37.65 15.80 12.92
N PHE A 8 -37.91 16.79 12.07
CA PHE A 8 -37.30 16.90 10.75
C PHE A 8 -35.78 17.15 10.81
N ILE A 9 -35.32 18.03 11.72
CA ILE A 9 -33.89 18.27 11.96
C ILE A 9 -33.19 17.00 12.49
N LEU A 10 -33.84 16.26 13.39
CA LEU A 10 -33.28 15.03 13.94
C LEU A 10 -33.12 13.95 12.86
N ALA A 11 -34.09 13.85 11.95
CA ALA A 11 -34.03 12.94 10.81
C ALA A 11 -32.90 13.31 9.83
N LEU A 12 -32.72 14.60 9.53
CA LEU A 12 -31.63 15.10 8.68
C LEU A 12 -30.24 14.80 9.27
N LEU A 13 -30.07 14.97 10.59
CA LEU A 13 -28.83 14.63 11.29
C LEU A 13 -28.54 13.12 11.24
N GLY A 14 -29.55 12.27 11.39
CA GLY A 14 -29.39 10.81 11.30
C GLY A 14 -28.88 10.37 9.93
N VAL A 15 -29.44 10.90 8.84
CA VAL A 15 -29.01 10.57 7.47
C VAL A 15 -27.58 11.03 7.21
N ALA A 16 -27.21 12.22 7.69
CA ALA A 16 -25.86 12.75 7.53
C ALA A 16 -24.79 11.89 8.23
N ILE A 17 -25.08 11.38 9.44
CA ILE A 17 -24.17 10.50 10.17
C ILE A 17 -24.00 9.15 9.46
N ILE A 18 -25.09 8.55 8.99
CA ILE A 18 -25.05 7.27 8.26
C ILE A 18 -24.23 7.42 6.97
N TRP A 19 -24.42 8.51 6.23
CA TRP A 19 -23.67 8.81 5.01
C TRP A 19 -22.17 9.04 5.29
N PHE A 20 -21.83 9.75 6.36
CA PHE A 20 -20.45 9.97 6.77
C PHE A 20 -19.72 8.67 7.15
N VAL A 21 -20.38 7.80 7.93
CA VAL A 21 -19.80 6.52 8.36
C VAL A 21 -19.64 5.56 7.17
N THR A 22 -20.65 5.47 6.30
CA THR A 22 -20.56 4.61 5.11
C THR A 22 -19.47 5.05 4.14
N ASN A 23 -19.30 6.34 3.89
CA ASN A 23 -18.20 6.84 3.06
C ASN A 23 -16.81 6.55 3.65
N GLN A 24 -16.63 6.65 4.97
CA GLN A 24 -15.37 6.29 5.62
C GLN A 24 -15.03 4.80 5.47
N ILE A 25 -16.03 3.93 5.59
CA ILE A 25 -15.84 2.47 5.47
C ILE A 25 -15.53 2.09 4.02
N ILE A 26 -16.25 2.65 3.05
CA ILE A 26 -16.04 2.38 1.62
C ILE A 26 -14.65 2.90 1.19
N ALA A 27 -14.26 4.10 1.63
CA ALA A 27 -12.94 4.66 1.36
C ALA A 27 -11.81 3.79 1.92
N GLN A 28 -11.99 3.16 3.08
CA GLN A 28 -11.00 2.22 3.62
C GLN A 28 -10.91 0.92 2.82
N GLN A 29 -12.03 0.45 2.26
CA GLN A 29 -12.06 -0.78 1.46
C GLN A 29 -11.41 -0.61 0.08
N THR A 30 -11.51 0.56 -0.55
CA THR A 30 -10.88 0.81 -1.86
C THR A 30 -9.34 0.80 -1.82
N TYR A 31 -8.71 1.05 -0.68
CA TYR A 31 -7.25 0.88 -0.52
C TYR A 31 -6.82 -0.57 -0.28
N THR A 32 -7.77 -1.50 -0.17
CA THR A 32 -7.47 -2.93 -0.10
C THR A 32 -7.38 -3.49 -1.51
N ASN A 33 -6.50 -2.92 -2.35
CA ASN A 33 -6.12 -3.60 -3.58
C ASN A 33 -5.48 -4.92 -3.14
N LYS A 34 -6.17 -6.05 -3.38
CA LYS A 34 -5.71 -7.36 -2.89
C LYS A 34 -4.31 -7.69 -3.40
N ASN A 35 -3.95 -7.12 -4.55
CA ASN A 35 -2.68 -7.33 -5.19
C ASN A 35 -1.98 -5.99 -5.48
N ILE A 36 -0.65 -6.00 -5.41
CA ILE A 36 0.22 -4.86 -5.72
C ILE A 36 1.17 -5.25 -6.84
N LYS A 37 1.50 -4.30 -7.71
CA LYS A 37 2.52 -4.46 -8.76
C LYS A 37 3.82 -3.85 -8.27
N ILE A 38 4.85 -4.69 -8.20
CA ILE A 38 6.19 -4.26 -7.83
C ILE A 38 7.11 -4.42 -9.02
N THR A 39 7.79 -3.34 -9.38
CA THR A 39 8.77 -3.31 -10.45
C THR A 39 10.15 -3.12 -9.86
N ILE A 40 11.09 -3.99 -10.20
CA ILE A 40 12.51 -3.85 -9.82
C ILE A 40 13.35 -3.85 -11.09
N ASN A 41 14.08 -2.77 -11.32
CA ASN A 41 14.81 -2.55 -12.58
C ASN A 41 16.29 -2.99 -12.50
N SER A 42 16.90 -2.92 -11.32
CA SER A 42 18.34 -3.14 -11.12
C SER A 42 18.62 -3.84 -9.80
N GLY A 43 19.83 -4.40 -9.66
CA GLY A 43 20.28 -5.05 -8.41
C GLY A 43 19.66 -6.44 -8.14
N VAL A 44 18.99 -7.02 -9.12
CA VAL A 44 18.34 -8.34 -9.04
C VAL A 44 18.68 -9.15 -10.27
N LYS A 45 18.65 -10.48 -10.16
CA LYS A 45 18.88 -11.38 -11.31
C LYS A 45 17.73 -11.38 -12.31
N LYS A 46 16.50 -11.14 -11.84
CA LYS A 46 15.27 -11.22 -12.65
C LYS A 46 14.50 -9.89 -12.66
N PRO A 47 15.02 -8.82 -13.28
CA PRO A 47 14.35 -7.53 -13.31
C PRO A 47 13.01 -7.59 -14.04
N GLY A 48 12.10 -6.66 -13.70
CA GLY A 48 10.78 -6.55 -14.31
C GLY A 48 9.69 -6.28 -13.29
N THR A 49 8.44 -6.49 -13.71
CA THR A 49 7.25 -6.26 -12.88
C THR A 49 6.62 -7.59 -12.48
N LYS A 50 6.35 -7.77 -11.18
CA LYS A 50 5.64 -8.93 -10.63
C LYS A 50 4.50 -8.48 -9.73
N ILE A 51 3.51 -9.36 -9.58
CA ILE A 51 2.31 -9.10 -8.79
C ILE A 51 2.45 -9.83 -7.44
N PHE A 52 2.25 -9.12 -6.35
CA PHE A 52 2.27 -9.64 -4.98
C PHE A 52 0.94 -9.36 -4.30
N LYS A 53 0.71 -9.97 -3.14
CA LYS A 53 -0.44 -9.61 -2.30
C LYS A 53 -0.13 -8.31 -1.57
N SER A 54 -1.13 -7.46 -1.38
CA SER A 54 -0.95 -6.28 -0.53
C SER A 54 -0.63 -6.72 0.90
N GLY A 55 0.41 -6.11 1.48
CA GLY A 55 0.97 -6.49 2.78
C GLY A 55 2.15 -7.45 2.71
N THR A 56 2.58 -7.91 1.51
CA THR A 56 3.83 -8.66 1.36
C THR A 56 5.03 -7.83 1.81
N THR A 57 5.98 -8.47 2.48
CA THR A 57 7.17 -7.79 3.00
C THR A 57 8.18 -7.50 1.88
N LEU A 58 8.97 -6.44 2.04
CA LEU A 58 10.05 -6.12 1.11
C LEU A 58 11.06 -7.27 0.98
N ARG A 59 11.34 -8.00 2.08
CA ARG A 59 12.19 -9.20 2.07
C ARG A 59 11.66 -10.29 1.13
N GLU A 60 10.38 -10.62 1.23
CA GLU A 60 9.75 -11.64 0.37
C GLU A 60 9.78 -11.22 -1.09
N ILE A 61 9.51 -9.94 -1.38
CA ILE A 61 9.60 -9.38 -2.72
C ILE A 61 11.03 -9.55 -3.27
N LEU A 62 12.05 -9.09 -2.54
CA LEU A 62 13.45 -9.15 -2.97
C LEU A 62 13.93 -10.60 -3.14
N PHE A 63 13.42 -11.53 -2.33
CA PHE A 63 13.70 -12.95 -2.48
C PHE A 63 13.17 -13.50 -3.82
N VAL A 64 11.95 -13.14 -4.22
CA VAL A 64 11.34 -13.56 -5.50
C VAL A 64 12.06 -12.95 -6.72
N PHE A 65 12.65 -11.77 -6.57
CA PHE A 65 13.45 -11.15 -7.63
C PHE A 65 14.90 -11.67 -7.70
N GLU A 66 15.33 -12.47 -6.73
CA GLU A 66 16.71 -12.96 -6.58
C GLU A 66 17.70 -11.81 -6.54
N ILE A 67 17.77 -11.12 -5.40
CA ILE A 67 18.68 -10.00 -5.20
C ILE A 67 20.14 -10.39 -5.40
N ASN A 68 20.92 -9.50 -6.01
CA ASN A 68 22.36 -9.73 -6.14
C ASN A 68 23.06 -9.47 -4.79
N PRO A 69 24.08 -10.27 -4.44
CA PRO A 69 24.77 -10.17 -3.15
C PRO A 69 25.59 -8.87 -2.99
N ASP A 70 25.83 -8.15 -4.08
CA ASP A 70 26.56 -6.89 -4.13
C ASP A 70 25.67 -5.65 -3.95
N VAL A 71 24.36 -5.83 -3.72
CA VAL A 71 23.43 -4.71 -3.48
C VAL A 71 23.49 -4.27 -2.03
N ASP A 72 23.55 -2.96 -1.82
CA ASP A 72 23.42 -2.38 -0.48
C ASP A 72 21.95 -2.34 -0.05
N LEU A 73 21.64 -3.01 1.06
CA LEU A 73 20.30 -3.06 1.67
C LEU A 73 20.24 -2.34 3.02
N SER A 74 21.36 -1.76 3.48
CA SER A 74 21.45 -1.13 4.80
C SER A 74 20.46 0.02 4.97
N SER A 75 20.12 0.70 3.87
CA SER A 75 19.14 1.80 3.84
C SER A 75 17.69 1.34 3.69
N LEU A 76 17.41 0.04 3.51
CA LEU A 76 16.09 -0.48 3.23
C LEU A 76 15.49 -1.21 4.44
N ASN A 77 14.23 -0.90 4.74
CA ASN A 77 13.49 -1.65 5.76
C ASN A 77 12.89 -2.93 5.17
N LEU A 78 13.62 -4.04 5.33
CA LEU A 78 13.24 -5.35 4.78
C LEU A 78 11.92 -5.91 5.37
N ASN A 79 11.53 -5.47 6.56
CA ASN A 79 10.30 -5.90 7.23
C ASN A 79 9.12 -4.96 6.90
N GLN A 80 9.30 -3.98 6.03
CA GLN A 80 8.24 -3.09 5.62
C GLN A 80 7.20 -3.84 4.78
N ASN A 81 5.94 -3.75 5.20
CA ASN A 81 4.81 -4.25 4.44
C ASN A 81 4.47 -3.25 3.32
N ILE A 82 4.54 -3.70 2.08
CA ILE A 82 4.19 -2.88 0.93
C ILE A 82 2.69 -3.03 0.66
N LYS A 83 1.97 -1.91 0.59
CA LYS A 83 0.50 -1.90 0.39
C LYS A 83 0.07 -1.25 -0.92
N ILE A 84 1.01 -0.65 -1.63
CA ILE A 84 0.78 0.10 -2.87
C ILE A 84 1.78 -0.34 -3.94
N ASP A 85 1.43 -0.11 -5.20
CA ASP A 85 2.32 -0.34 -6.34
C ASP A 85 3.59 0.51 -6.18
N MET A 86 4.75 -0.08 -6.47
CA MET A 86 6.04 0.56 -6.21
C MET A 86 7.08 0.14 -7.23
N ILE A 87 7.95 1.10 -7.58
CA ILE A 87 9.16 0.86 -8.35
C ILE A 87 10.35 0.97 -7.41
N ILE A 88 11.16 -0.08 -7.35
CA ILE A 88 12.36 -0.14 -6.51
C ILE A 88 13.59 -0.12 -7.41
N ASN A 89 14.42 0.91 -7.24
CA ASN A 89 15.73 0.98 -7.87
C ASN A 89 16.79 0.65 -6.83
N LEU A 90 17.40 -0.52 -6.95
CA LEU A 90 18.46 -0.95 -6.05
C LEU A 90 19.81 -0.49 -6.60
N LYS A 91 20.58 0.16 -5.74
CA LYS A 91 21.93 0.62 -6.07
C LYS A 91 22.93 -0.48 -5.70
N LYS A 92 23.81 -0.83 -6.64
CA LYS A 92 24.94 -1.72 -6.36
C LYS A 92 25.91 -1.03 -5.41
N ASN A 93 26.42 -1.78 -4.43
CA ASN A 93 27.46 -1.31 -3.53
C ASN A 93 28.78 -1.21 -4.31
N THR A 94 29.09 -0.03 -4.84
CA THR A 94 30.40 0.28 -5.41
C THR A 94 31.38 0.56 -4.27
N LYS A 95 31.69 -0.45 -3.48
CA LYS A 95 32.94 -0.50 -2.72
C LYS A 95 33.93 -1.30 -3.55
N THR A 96 34.53 -0.62 -4.52
CA THR A 96 35.84 -1.00 -5.07
C THR A 96 36.83 -0.98 -3.92
N ASN A 97 37.30 -2.15 -3.51
CA ASN A 97 38.62 -2.29 -2.89
C ASN A 97 39.64 -2.51 -4.00
#